data_AF-A0A1I5LRI1-F1
#
_entry.id   AF-A0A1I5LRI1-F1
#
_cell.length_a   1.000
_cell.length_b   1.000
_cell.length_c   1.000
_cell.angle_alpha   90.00
_cell.angle_beta   90.00
_cell.angle_gamma   90.00
#
_symmetry.space_group_name_H-M   'P 1'
#
loop_
_entity.id
_entity.type
_entity.pdbx_description
1 polymer ?
#
loop_
_entity_poly.entity_id
_entity_poly.type
_entity_poly.pdbx_seq_one_letter_code
_entity_poly.pdbx_strand_id
1 'polypeptide(L)'
;MSLERAYVHQQIPQKKQSKQVKVVVKSKRFTSGEYILMGLYALGFCLALFFVVHMSADIDGINRNIESIKTEMTEQQSTNENLAYQKMELSNPDRILAVAKENGLDIQNTKVKQASKVN
;
A
#
# COMPACT_ATOMS: atom_id res chain seq x y z
N MET A 1 19.23 -67.70 87.33
CA MET A 1 18.12 -66.87 86.81
C MET A 1 18.68 -65.58 86.25
N SER A 2 18.13 -65.13 85.10
CA SER A 2 18.26 -63.80 84.44
C SER A 2 19.69 -63.35 84.09
N LEU A 3 20.27 -63.65 82.93
CA LEU A 3 19.99 -63.12 81.57
C LEU A 3 19.71 -61.61 81.52
N GLU A 4 20.71 -60.83 81.06
CA GLU A 4 20.58 -59.68 80.14
C GLU A 4 21.99 -59.23 79.75
N ARG A 5 22.56 -59.80 78.67
CA ARG A 5 22.53 -59.32 77.28
C ARG A 5 23.57 -58.23 77.01
N ALA A 6 24.68 -58.71 76.44
CA ALA A 6 25.76 -57.93 75.85
C ALA A 6 25.20 -57.03 74.73
N TYR A 7 25.39 -55.72 74.90
CA TYR A 7 25.07 -54.73 73.88
C TYR A 7 26.15 -54.73 72.80
N VAL A 8 25.91 -55.51 71.75
CA VAL A 8 26.63 -55.46 70.49
C VAL A 8 26.46 -54.05 69.90
N HIS A 9 27.57 -53.32 69.75
CA HIS A 9 27.60 -52.07 69.00
C HIS A 9 27.39 -52.37 67.51
N GLN A 10 26.12 -52.41 67.10
CA GLN A 10 25.77 -52.45 65.69
C GLN A 10 26.00 -51.05 65.11
N GLN A 11 27.16 -50.88 64.47
CA GLN A 11 27.46 -49.70 63.67
C GLN A 11 26.45 -49.63 62.53
N ILE A 12 25.46 -48.76 62.68
CA ILE A 12 24.53 -48.41 61.62
C ILE A 12 25.40 -47.78 60.52
N PRO A 13 25.45 -48.33 59.29
CA PRO A 13 26.13 -47.64 58.22
C PRO A 13 25.40 -46.33 58.02
N GLN A 14 26.04 -45.21 58.38
CA GLN A 14 25.57 -43.90 57.98
C GLN A 14 25.43 -43.96 56.47
N LYS A 15 24.17 -44.01 56.01
CA LYS A 15 23.81 -43.80 54.62
C LYS A 15 24.40 -42.44 54.30
N LYS A 16 25.59 -42.42 53.70
CA LYS A 16 26.17 -41.22 53.09
C LYS A 16 25.01 -40.70 52.27
N GLN A 17 24.42 -39.60 52.73
CA GLN A 17 23.51 -38.84 51.91
C GLN A 17 24.36 -38.56 50.68
N SER A 18 24.09 -39.30 49.60
CA SER A 18 24.66 -38.97 48.31
C SER A 18 24.26 -37.53 48.18
N LYS A 19 25.27 -36.66 48.30
CA LYS A 19 25.13 -35.22 48.13
C LYS A 19 24.47 -35.15 46.78
N GLN A 20 23.15 -34.96 46.76
CA GLN A 20 22.44 -34.71 45.52
C GLN A 20 23.08 -33.40 45.13
N VAL A 21 24.06 -33.48 44.23
CA VAL A 21 24.66 -32.34 43.61
C VAL A 21 23.45 -31.73 42.95
N LYS A 22 22.87 -30.73 43.62
CA LYS A 22 21.84 -29.89 43.06
C LYS A 22 22.55 -29.29 41.88
N VAL A 23 22.39 -29.92 40.71
CA VAL A 23 22.90 -29.41 39.47
C VAL A 23 22.10 -28.13 39.35
N VAL A 24 22.72 -27.03 39.75
CA VAL A 24 22.19 -25.71 39.52
C VAL A 24 22.24 -25.61 38.02
N VAL A 25 21.16 -26.02 37.36
CA VAL A 25 20.87 -25.68 35.99
C VAL A 25 20.84 -24.16 36.00
N LYS A 26 22.00 -23.55 35.76
CA LYS A 26 22.10 -22.14 35.45
C LYS A 26 21.18 -21.99 34.26
N SER A 27 20.00 -21.42 34.48
CA SER A 27 19.12 -21.04 33.38
C SER A 27 19.98 -20.19 32.47
N LYS A 28 20.31 -20.72 31.30
CA LYS A 28 21.14 -20.02 30.32
C LYS A 28 20.25 -18.88 29.85
N ARG A 29 20.42 -17.70 30.44
CA ARG A 29 19.59 -16.50 30.26
C ARG A 29 19.84 -15.90 28.87
N PHE A 30 19.54 -16.66 27.82
CA PHE A 30 19.84 -16.38 26.42
C PHE A 30 21.30 -16.67 26.05
N THR A 31 21.49 -17.28 24.88
CA THR A 31 22.82 -17.56 24.33
C THR A 31 23.32 -16.32 23.58
N SER A 32 24.62 -16.01 23.60
CA SER A 32 25.15 -14.75 23.04
C SER A 32 24.78 -14.52 21.55
N GLY A 33 24.56 -15.60 20.78
CA GLY A 33 24.10 -15.50 19.39
C GLY A 33 22.64 -15.08 19.24
N GLU A 34 21.79 -15.36 20.24
CA GLU A 34 20.37 -15.02 20.25
C GLU A 34 20.16 -13.50 20.43
N TYR A 35 21.05 -12.85 21.18
CA TYR A 35 21.10 -11.38 21.29
C TYR A 35 21.41 -10.71 19.95
N ILE A 36 22.29 -11.31 19.14
CA ILE A 36 22.62 -10.79 17.80
C ILE A 36 21.43 -10.94 16.86
N LEU A 37 20.73 -12.08 16.92
CA LEU A 37 19.49 -12.28 16.16
C LEU A 37 18.41 -11.28 16.56
N MET A 38 18.25 -10.99 17.86
CA MET A 38 17.32 -9.96 18.32
C MET A 38 17.70 -8.57 17.79
N GLY A 39 18.98 -8.23 17.77
CA GLY A 39 19.46 -6.96 17.21
C GLY A 39 19.17 -6.84 15.71
N LEU A 40 19.47 -7.88 14.92
CA LEU A 40 19.19 -7.91 13.49
C LEU A 40 17.68 -7.88 13.20
N TYR A 41 16.89 -8.62 13.98
CA TYR A 41 15.44 -8.63 13.86
C TYR A 41 14.85 -7.26 14.18
N ALA A 42 15.27 -6.63 15.27
CA ALA A 42 14.81 -5.29 15.64
C ALA A 42 15.19 -4.25 14.58
N LEU A 43 16.41 -4.31 14.03
CA LEU A 43 16.85 -3.42 12.97
C LEU A 43 16.02 -3.62 11.69
N GLY A 44 15.83 -4.86 11.26
CA GLY A 44 15.00 -5.18 10.09
C GLY A 44 13.55 -4.77 10.28
N PHE A 45 13.01 -4.95 11.48
CA PHE A 45 11.65 -4.53 11.83
C PHE A 45 11.49 -3.01 11.80
N CYS A 46 12.45 -2.26 12.35
CA CYS A 46 12.46 -0.80 12.26
C CYS A 46 12.54 -0.30 10.81
N LEU A 47 13.37 -0.92 9.96
CA LEU A 47 13.46 -0.57 8.54
C LEU A 47 12.17 -0.87 7.79
N ALA A 48 11.53 -2.01 8.07
CA ALA A 48 10.24 -2.36 7.49
C ALA A 48 9.15 -1.36 7.88
N LEU A 49 9.07 -0.98 9.17
CA LEU A 49 8.14 0.04 9.64
C LEU A 49 8.41 1.41 9.00
N PHE A 50 9.68 1.79 8.90
CA PHE A 50 10.07 3.03 8.21
C PHE A 50 9.60 3.03 6.76
N PHE A 51 9.82 1.93 6.03
CA PHE A 51 9.36 1.80 4.65
C PHE A 51 7.83 1.88 4.51
N VAL A 52 7.09 1.23 5.41
CA VAL A 52 5.62 1.28 5.44
C VAL A 52 5.11 2.70 5.68
N VAL A 53 5.71 3.43 6.62
CA VAL A 53 5.34 4.83 6.90
C VAL A 53 5.69 5.73 5.71
N HIS A 54 6.86 5.54 5.10
CA HIS A 54 7.29 6.29 3.92
C HIS A 54 6.31 6.10 2.76
N MET A 55 5.92 4.85 2.49
CA MET A 55 4.95 4.52 1.44
C MET A 55 3.54 5.05 1.73
N SER A 56 3.17 5.18 3.00
CA SER A 56 1.85 5.70 3.39
C SER A 56 1.70 7.20 3.08
N ALA A 57 2.77 7.99 3.19
CA ALA A 57 2.76 9.40 2.83
C ALA A 57 2.57 9.63 1.32
N ASP A 58 3.06 8.70 0.50
CA ASP A 58 2.88 8.75 -0.96
C ASP A 58 1.44 8.45 -1.39
N ILE A 59 0.70 7.64 -0.63
CA ILE A 59 -0.69 7.26 -0.96
C ILE A 59 -1.64 8.47 -0.87
N ASP A 60 -1.48 9.34 0.13
CA ASP A 60 -2.31 10.54 0.26
C ASP A 60 -2.03 11.55 -0.85
N GLY A 61 -0.77 11.67 -1.27
CA GLY A 61 -0.37 12.50 -2.41
C GLY A 61 -0.94 11.97 -3.73
N ILE A 62 -0.91 10.65 -3.93
CA ILE A 62 -1.44 9.99 -5.13
C ILE A 62 -2.96 10.16 -5.22
N ASN A 63 -3.71 9.98 -4.12
CA ASN A 63 -5.15 10.14 -4.13
C ASN A 63 -5.58 11.57 -4.52
N ARG A 64 -4.91 12.58 -3.97
CA ARG A 64 -5.18 13.98 -4.34
C ARG A 64 -4.80 14.28 -5.79
N ASN A 65 -3.70 13.72 -6.28
CA ASN A 65 -3.29 13.87 -7.67
C ASN A 65 -4.31 13.23 -8.63
N ILE A 66 -4.80 12.04 -8.32
CA ILE A 66 -5.87 11.37 -9.08
C ILE A 66 -7.14 12.23 -9.12
N GLU A 67 -7.53 12.81 -7.98
CA GLU A 67 -8.70 13.69 -7.92
C GLU A 67 -8.51 14.98 -8.74
N SER A 68 -7.32 15.59 -8.69
CA SER A 68 -6.97 16.77 -9.51
C SER A 68 -7.06 16.45 -11.00
N ILE A 69 -6.41 15.36 -11.43
CA ILE A 69 -6.39 14.93 -12.83
C ILE A 69 -7.82 14.62 -13.31
N LYS A 70 -8.63 13.97 -12.48
CA LYS A 70 -10.03 13.66 -12.81
C LYS A 70 -10.86 14.93 -13.01
N THR A 71 -10.61 15.94 -12.18
CA THR A 71 -11.30 17.24 -12.27
C THR A 71 -10.90 17.97 -13.56
N GLU A 72 -9.60 18.07 -13.85
CA GLU A 72 -9.08 18.66 -15.09
C GLU A 72 -9.63 17.95 -16.34
N MET A 73 -9.68 16.62 -16.33
CA MET A 73 -10.23 15.84 -17.44
C MET A 73 -11.73 16.13 -17.66
N THR A 74 -12.49 16.27 -16.58
CA THR A 74 -13.93 16.58 -16.65
C THR A 74 -14.17 17.98 -17.22
N GLU A 75 -13.38 18.97 -16.79
CA GLU A 75 -13.43 20.34 -17.31
C GLU A 75 -13.04 20.41 -18.79
N GLN A 76 -11.98 19.69 -19.18
CA GLN A 76 -11.55 19.59 -20.57
C GLN A 76 -12.62 18.93 -21.43
N GLN A 77 -13.30 17.89 -20.93
CA GLN A 77 -14.38 17.24 -21.66
C GLN A 77 -15.57 18.17 -21.88
N SER A 78 -15.99 18.93 -20.85
CA SER A 78 -17.05 19.92 -21.00
C SER A 78 -16.68 21.01 -22.02
N THR A 79 -15.43 21.47 -21.99
CA THR A 79 -14.90 22.44 -22.96
C THR A 79 -14.92 21.87 -24.38
N ASN A 80 -14.51 20.62 -24.55
CA ASN A 80 -14.53 19.93 -25.85
C ASN A 80 -15.95 19.74 -26.38
N GLU A 81 -16.89 19.36 -25.52
CA GLU A 81 -18.31 19.24 -25.88
C GLU A 81 -18.87 20.60 -26.33
N ASN A 82 -18.61 21.67 -25.57
CA ASN A 82 -19.01 23.03 -25.96
C ASN A 82 -18.40 23.45 -27.31
N LEU A 83 -17.11 23.21 -27.52
CA LEU A 83 -16.45 23.48 -28.81
C LEU A 83 -17.06 22.65 -29.95
N ALA A 84 -17.43 21.40 -29.70
CA ALA A 84 -18.10 20.55 -30.68
C ALA A 84 -19.48 21.10 -31.05
N TYR A 85 -20.27 21.56 -30.07
CA TYR A 85 -21.55 22.22 -30.31
C TYR A 85 -21.39 23.50 -31.12
N GLN A 86 -20.45 24.38 -30.74
CA GLN A 86 -20.15 25.59 -31.48
C GLN A 86 -19.75 25.27 -32.93
N LYS A 87 -18.90 24.26 -33.14
CA LYS A 87 -18.54 23.83 -34.49
C LYS A 87 -19.77 23.37 -35.29
N MET A 88 -20.68 22.62 -34.67
CA MET A 88 -21.89 22.14 -35.32
C MET A 88 -22.81 23.30 -35.70
N GLU A 89 -23.02 24.26 -34.80
CA GLU A 89 -23.79 25.47 -35.07
C GLU A 89 -23.14 26.29 -36.20
N LEU A 90 -21.82 26.51 -36.11
CA LEU A 90 -21.08 27.29 -37.10
C LEU A 90 -21.06 26.62 -38.50
N SER A 91 -21.09 25.29 -38.54
CA SER A 91 -21.13 24.50 -39.78
C SER A 91 -22.56 24.30 -40.33
N ASN A 92 -23.58 24.79 -39.63
CA ASN A 92 -24.96 24.64 -40.06
C ASN A 92 -25.19 25.41 -41.38
N PRO A 93 -25.62 24.75 -42.46
CA PRO A 93 -25.82 25.39 -43.76
C PRO A 93 -26.81 26.55 -43.70
N ASP A 94 -27.90 26.44 -42.94
CA ASP A 94 -28.91 27.50 -42.85
C ASP A 94 -28.31 28.78 -42.25
N ARG A 95 -27.48 28.65 -41.21
CA ARG A 95 -26.76 29.76 -40.60
C ARG A 95 -25.77 30.38 -41.58
N ILE A 96 -24.99 29.55 -42.28
CA ILE A 96 -24.01 30.03 -43.26
C ILE A 96 -24.72 30.83 -44.38
N LEU A 97 -25.85 30.34 -44.89
CA LEU A 97 -26.64 31.01 -45.93
C LEU A 97 -27.27 32.32 -45.41
N ALA A 98 -27.72 32.34 -44.16
CA ALA A 98 -28.24 33.55 -43.53
C ALA A 98 -27.16 34.64 -43.41
N VAL A 99 -25.98 34.29 -42.88
CA VAL A 99 -24.83 35.20 -42.77
C VAL A 99 -24.38 35.68 -44.16
N ALA A 100 -24.34 34.81 -45.16
CA ALA A 100 -23.99 35.20 -46.52
C ALA A 100 -24.96 36.25 -47.11
N LYS A 101 -26.27 36.08 -46.91
CA LYS A 101 -27.28 37.05 -47.36
C LYS A 101 -27.17 38.40 -46.64
N GLU A 102 -26.95 38.39 -45.33
CA GLU A 102 -26.74 39.62 -44.55
C GLU A 102 -25.51 40.41 -45.03
N ASN A 103 -24.46 39.71 -45.47
CA ASN A 103 -23.24 40.31 -46.03
C ASN A 103 -23.36 40.64 -47.53
N GLY A 104 -24.55 40.54 -48.13
CA GLY A 104 -24.83 40.96 -49.50
C GLY A 104 -24.47 39.95 -50.59
N LEU A 105 -24.25 38.67 -50.24
CA LEU A 105 -24.13 37.61 -51.26
C LEU A 105 -25.52 37.15 -51.72
N ASP A 106 -25.76 37.24 -53.03
CA ASP A 106 -26.93 36.68 -53.69
C ASP A 106 -26.73 35.20 -53.97
N ILE A 107 -27.61 34.34 -53.41
CA ILE A 107 -27.43 32.88 -53.42
C ILE A 107 -28.32 32.27 -54.49
N GLN A 108 -27.71 31.88 -55.62
CA GLN A 108 -28.36 31.13 -56.69
C GLN A 108 -28.60 29.67 -56.23
N ASN A 109 -29.83 29.16 -56.38
CA ASN A 109 -30.26 27.83 -55.91
C ASN A 109 -29.72 26.68 -56.80
N THR A 110 -28.40 26.62 -56.96
CA THR A 110 -27.73 25.63 -57.81
C THR A 110 -27.42 24.35 -57.01
N LYS A 111 -27.77 23.19 -57.56
CA LYS A 111 -27.44 21.87 -56.98
C LYS A 111 -25.93 21.65 -56.97
N VAL A 112 -25.28 21.94 -55.85
CA VAL A 112 -23.87 21.64 -55.61
C VAL A 112 -23.68 20.15 -55.28
N LYS A 113 -22.77 19.47 -56.00
CA LYS A 113 -22.39 18.09 -55.71
C LYS A 113 -21.50 18.07 -54.46
N GLN A 114 -21.90 17.29 -53.45
CA GLN A 114 -21.13 17.09 -52.22
C GLN A 114 -19.83 16.32 -52.55
N ALA A 115 -18.68 16.92 -52.23
CA ALA A 115 -17.39 16.24 -52.33
C ALA A 115 -17.19 15.39 -51.05
N SER A 116 -17.62 14.13 -51.09
CA SER A 116 -17.29 13.18 -50.03
C SER A 116 -15.78 12.91 -50.04
N LYS A 117 -15.09 13.24 -48.95
CA LYS A 117 -13.70 12.85 -48.72
C LYS A 117 -13.66 11.34 -48.47
N VAL A 118 -13.08 10.60 -49.42
CA VAL A 118 -12.65 9.21 -49.23
C VAL A 118 -11.30 9.27 -48.50
N ASN A 119 -11.24 8.81 -47.25
CA ASN A 119 -10.05 8.27 -46.57
C ASN A 119 -10.53 7.46 -45.37
#